data_AF-A0A284S5C0-F1
#
_entry.id   AF-A0A284S5C0-F1
#
_cell.length_a   1.000
_cell.length_b   1.000
_cell.length_c   1.000
_cell.angle_alpha   90.00
_cell.angle_beta   90.00
_cell.angle_gamma   90.00
#
_symmetry.space_group_name_H-M   'P 1'
#
loop_
_entity.id
_entity.type
_entity.pdbx_description
1 polymer ?
#
loop_
_entity_poly.entity_id
_entity_poly.type
_entity_poly.pdbx_seq_one_letter_code
_entity_poly.pdbx_strand_id
1 'polypeptide(L)'
;MSFGIALYHYELNADPSHPLPYFHWGFITSELPWSENNTISYEIVRQDDFLWKWHFTRPDLVQSARFSGIVELGEFPGSIDEIIRTCHPANALDEWSVTGPSGWTCATWVMKLVIDLEEQGYFNFPDGISVDNLYRTVLEKGEILRDLKGVTLIPVLPLVEYESVLEQALHAK
;
A
#
# COMPACT_ATOMS: atom_id res chain seq x y z
N MET A 1 -6.67 1.33 -14.87
CA MET A 1 -5.40 0.89 -14.25
C MET A 1 -5.69 0.76 -12.77
N SER A 2 -5.66 -0.47 -12.25
CA SER A 2 -5.89 -0.72 -10.84
C SER A 2 -4.67 -0.26 -10.03
N PHE A 3 -4.89 0.24 -8.83
CA PHE A 3 -3.82 0.62 -7.91
C PHE A 3 -4.09 0.16 -6.48
N GLY A 4 -3.02 -0.02 -5.74
CA GLY A 4 -3.08 -0.64 -4.42
C GLY A 4 -1.80 -0.47 -3.61
N ILE A 5 -1.80 -1.12 -2.45
CA ILE A 5 -0.64 -1.19 -1.55
C ILE A 5 -0.21 -2.65 -1.48
N ALA A 6 0.98 -2.95 -1.98
CA ALA A 6 1.64 -4.23 -1.74
C ALA A 6 2.23 -4.23 -0.32
N LEU A 7 1.95 -5.30 0.42
CA LEU A 7 2.45 -5.49 1.78
C LEU A 7 3.45 -6.64 1.80
N TYR A 8 4.61 -6.40 2.41
CA TYR A 8 5.65 -7.39 2.62
C TYR A 8 5.93 -7.54 4.10
N HIS A 9 5.64 -8.71 4.67
CA HIS A 9 5.87 -8.99 6.07
C HIS A 9 7.34 -9.34 6.32
N TYR A 10 7.97 -8.56 7.20
CA TYR A 10 9.29 -8.83 7.75
C TYR A 10 9.10 -9.44 9.14
N GLU A 11 9.63 -10.64 9.33
CA GLU A 11 9.61 -11.32 10.62
C GLU A 11 10.61 -10.72 11.62
N LEU A 12 10.53 -11.17 12.87
CA LEU A 12 11.45 -10.77 13.93
C LEU A 12 12.91 -10.95 13.49
N ASN A 13 13.72 -9.92 13.65
CA ASN A 13 15.14 -9.86 13.26
C ASN A 13 15.43 -10.11 11.76
N ALA A 14 14.41 -10.01 10.88
CA ALA A 14 14.62 -10.11 9.43
C ALA A 14 15.32 -8.87 8.84
N ASP A 15 15.18 -7.72 9.50
CA ASP A 15 15.91 -6.49 9.25
C ASP A 15 16.63 -6.07 10.55
N PRO A 16 17.97 -6.06 10.59
CA PRO A 16 18.72 -5.60 11.76
C PRO A 16 18.41 -4.15 12.17
N SER A 17 17.96 -3.30 11.23
CA SER A 17 17.55 -1.92 11.51
C SER A 17 16.16 -1.83 12.13
N HIS A 18 15.33 -2.86 11.98
CA HIS A 18 13.97 -2.94 12.51
C HIS A 18 13.74 -4.34 13.11
N PRO A 19 14.17 -4.57 14.37
CA PRO A 19 14.22 -5.91 14.93
C PRO A 19 12.83 -6.52 15.20
N LEU A 20 11.79 -5.69 15.31
CA LEU A 20 10.40 -6.12 15.51
C LEU A 20 9.73 -6.43 14.16
N PRO A 21 8.74 -7.35 14.11
CA PRO A 21 8.00 -7.60 12.88
C PRO A 21 7.27 -6.35 12.38
N TYR A 22 7.26 -6.17 11.07
CA TYR A 22 6.59 -5.04 10.43
C TYR A 22 6.18 -5.38 8.99
N PHE A 23 5.32 -4.54 8.41
CA PHE A 23 5.03 -4.55 6.99
C PHE A 23 5.83 -3.45 6.29
N HIS A 24 6.62 -3.81 5.30
CA HIS A 24 7.09 -2.87 4.29
C HIS A 24 5.98 -2.64 3.27
N TRP A 25 5.75 -1.38 2.91
CA TRP A 25 4.67 -0.99 2.00
C TRP A 25 5.27 -0.54 0.67
N GLY A 26 4.68 -1.01 -0.42
CA GLY A 26 4.91 -0.49 -1.76
C GLY A 26 3.61 -0.01 -2.38
N PHE A 27 3.63 1.14 -3.02
CA PHE A 27 2.52 1.54 -3.87
C PHE A 27 2.63 0.75 -5.18
N ILE A 28 1.53 0.19 -5.67
CA ILE A 28 1.54 -0.61 -6.90
C ILE A 28 0.46 -0.17 -7.88
N THR A 29 0.74 -0.35 -9.16
CA THR A 29 -0.24 -0.21 -10.24
C THR A 29 -0.21 -1.41 -11.17
N SER A 30 -1.34 -1.68 -11.81
CA SER A 30 -1.47 -2.72 -12.82
C SER A 30 -2.46 -2.33 -13.91
N GLU A 31 -2.09 -2.59 -15.15
CA GLU A 31 -3.01 -2.48 -16.31
C GLU A 31 -3.80 -3.77 -16.55
N LEU A 32 -3.40 -4.86 -15.88
CA LEU A 32 -3.98 -6.19 -15.99
C LEU A 32 -4.51 -6.63 -14.61
N PRO A 33 -5.43 -7.60 -14.54
CA PRO A 33 -5.85 -8.17 -13.27
C PRO A 33 -4.66 -8.60 -12.40
N TRP A 34 -4.75 -8.40 -11.09
CA TRP A 34 -3.67 -8.71 -10.15
C TRP A 34 -3.11 -10.14 -10.29
N SER A 35 -3.97 -11.10 -10.66
CA SER A 35 -3.60 -12.51 -10.89
C SER A 35 -2.55 -12.70 -11.99
N GLU A 36 -2.38 -11.74 -12.89
CA GLU A 36 -1.38 -11.80 -13.97
C GLU A 36 0.02 -11.36 -13.51
N ASN A 37 0.17 -10.88 -12.27
CA ASN A 37 1.46 -10.54 -11.67
C ASN A 37 2.33 -9.59 -12.51
N ASN A 38 1.68 -8.68 -13.25
CA ASN A 38 2.33 -7.68 -14.07
C ASN A 38 2.17 -6.29 -13.46
N THR A 39 2.67 -6.14 -12.23
CA THR A 39 2.53 -4.91 -11.47
C THR A 39 3.79 -4.07 -11.58
N ILE A 40 3.60 -2.75 -11.58
CA ILE A 40 4.67 -1.80 -11.33
C ILE A 40 4.63 -1.45 -9.84
N SER A 41 5.77 -1.52 -9.15
CA SER A 41 5.89 -1.16 -7.73
C SER A 41 6.79 0.05 -7.55
N TYR A 42 6.33 0.95 -6.69
CA TYR A 42 6.97 2.18 -6.28
C TYR A 42 7.19 2.12 -4.77
N GLU A 43 8.45 2.12 -4.38
CA GLU A 43 8.83 1.92 -2.99
C GLU A 43 9.92 2.90 -2.59
N ILE A 44 9.99 3.19 -1.30
CA ILE A 44 11.15 3.86 -0.72
C ILE A 44 11.82 2.93 0.26
N VAL A 45 13.14 2.89 0.24
CA VAL A 45 13.95 2.12 1.18
C VAL A 45 14.96 3.03 1.84
N ARG A 46 15.26 2.75 3.11
CA ARG A 46 16.24 3.50 3.87
C ARG A 46 17.64 3.07 3.42
N GLN A 47 18.43 4.03 2.93
CA GLN A 47 19.83 3.79 2.54
C GLN A 47 20.77 3.94 3.74
N ASP A 48 20.51 4.93 4.59
CA ASP A 48 21.24 5.18 5.83
C ASP A 48 20.34 5.90 6.85
N ASP A 49 20.92 6.37 7.96
CA ASP A 49 20.14 6.97 9.04
C ASP A 49 19.34 8.22 8.63
N PHE A 50 19.70 8.88 7.53
CA PHE A 50 19.14 10.17 7.12
C PHE A 50 18.57 10.19 5.70
N LEU A 51 18.86 9.17 4.89
CA LEU A 51 18.51 9.15 3.47
C LEU A 51 17.65 7.95 3.09
N TRP A 52 16.54 8.25 2.43
CA TRP A 52 15.67 7.32 1.72
C TRP A 52 15.93 7.39 0.22
N LYS A 53 15.72 6.26 -0.46
CA LYS A 53 15.92 6.15 -1.90
C LYS A 53 14.67 5.55 -2.55
N TRP A 54 14.35 6.06 -3.74
CA TRP A 54 13.31 5.49 -4.60
C TRP A 54 13.75 4.21 -5.28
N HIS A 55 12.84 3.26 -5.28
CA HIS A 55 12.93 2.01 -6.02
C HIS A 55 11.69 1.88 -6.90
N PHE A 56 11.93 1.70 -8.20
CA PHE A 56 10.91 1.42 -9.19
C PHE A 56 11.24 0.08 -9.81
N THR A 57 10.32 -0.86 -9.71
CA THR A 57 10.49 -2.18 -10.32
C THR A 57 9.19 -2.64 -10.96
N ARG A 58 9.29 -3.58 -11.90
CA ARG A 58 8.19 -4.49 -12.19
C ARG A 58 8.50 -5.78 -11.42
N PRO A 59 8.26 -5.81 -10.10
CA PRO A 59 8.61 -6.99 -9.33
C PRO A 59 7.67 -8.12 -9.72
N ASP A 60 8.22 -9.32 -9.80
CA ASP A 60 7.41 -10.52 -9.66
C ASP A 60 7.04 -10.60 -8.17
N LEU A 61 5.82 -10.17 -7.82
CA LEU A 61 5.36 -10.08 -6.42
C LEU A 61 5.48 -11.44 -5.73
N VAL A 62 5.19 -12.52 -6.46
CA VAL A 62 5.14 -13.88 -5.92
C VAL A 62 6.53 -14.49 -5.70
N GLN A 63 7.59 -13.94 -6.30
CA GLN A 63 8.97 -14.34 -6.01
C GLN A 63 9.45 -13.86 -4.64
N SER A 64 8.86 -12.80 -4.10
CA SER A 64 9.23 -12.32 -2.78
C SER A 64 8.63 -13.23 -1.71
N ALA A 65 9.49 -13.99 -1.03
CA ALA A 65 9.09 -14.76 0.14
C ALA A 65 8.54 -13.91 1.28
N ARG A 66 8.63 -12.57 1.20
CA ARG A 66 8.04 -11.64 2.17
C ARG A 66 6.69 -11.10 1.73
N PHE A 67 6.30 -11.27 0.47
CA PHE A 67 5.03 -10.77 -0.03
C PHE A 67 3.86 -11.43 0.71
N SER A 68 2.97 -10.59 1.24
CA SER A 68 1.78 -11.00 1.99
C SER A 68 0.52 -10.82 1.17
N GLY A 69 0.45 -9.80 0.31
CA GLY A 69 -0.72 -9.54 -0.52
C GLY A 69 -0.88 -8.07 -0.87
N ILE A 70 -2.06 -7.75 -1.42
CA ILE A 70 -2.42 -6.42 -1.90
C ILE A 70 -3.63 -5.90 -1.13
N VAL A 71 -3.55 -4.66 -0.67
CA VAL A 71 -4.74 -3.86 -0.32
C VAL A 71 -5.12 -3.02 -1.54
N GLU A 72 -6.24 -3.35 -2.17
CA GLU A 72 -6.72 -2.67 -3.37
C GLU A 72 -7.43 -1.36 -3.01
N LEU A 73 -7.00 -0.27 -3.65
CA LEU A 73 -7.53 1.07 -3.42
C LEU A 73 -8.60 1.44 -4.47
N GLY A 74 -8.47 0.92 -5.69
CA GLY A 74 -9.44 1.09 -6.76
C GLY A 74 -8.80 1.26 -8.13
N GLU A 75 -9.46 2.02 -9.00
CA GLU A 75 -9.00 2.35 -10.35
C GLU A 75 -8.48 3.79 -10.42
N PHE A 76 -7.33 3.96 -11.07
CA PHE A 76 -6.70 5.26 -11.26
C PHE A 76 -6.92 5.78 -12.69
N PRO A 77 -7.37 7.04 -12.86
CA PRO A 77 -7.51 7.65 -14.18
C PRO A 77 -6.15 8.19 -14.66
N GLY A 78 -5.42 7.40 -15.46
CA GLY A 78 -4.21 7.84 -16.15
C GLY A 78 -2.93 7.20 -15.62
N SER A 79 -1.79 7.88 -15.77
CA SER A 79 -0.48 7.37 -15.36
C SER A 79 -0.03 8.00 -14.04
N ILE A 80 0.28 7.15 -13.05
CA ILE A 80 0.78 7.60 -11.74
C ILE A 80 2.26 8.00 -11.78
N ASP A 81 3.00 7.55 -12.80
CA ASP A 81 4.46 7.68 -12.89
C ASP A 81 4.92 9.13 -12.75
N GLU A 82 4.24 10.05 -13.43
CA GLU A 82 4.57 11.47 -13.41
C GLU A 82 4.34 12.07 -12.03
N ILE A 83 3.19 11.77 -11.40
CA ILE A 83 2.84 12.26 -10.07
C ILE A 83 3.86 11.79 -9.03
N ILE A 84 4.25 10.52 -9.08
CA ILE A 84 5.25 9.97 -8.15
C ILE A 84 6.61 10.64 -8.37
N ARG A 85 7.06 10.72 -9.63
CA ARG A 85 8.40 11.23 -9.97
C ARG A 85 8.58 12.73 -9.77
N THR A 86 7.50 13.51 -9.86
CA THR A 86 7.57 14.97 -9.78
C THR A 86 7.11 15.52 -8.44
N CYS A 87 6.15 14.87 -7.78
CA CYS A 87 5.49 15.42 -6.60
C CYS A 87 5.76 14.65 -5.29
N HIS A 88 6.31 13.43 -5.32
CA HIS A 88 6.40 12.58 -4.11
C HIS A 88 7.82 12.08 -3.76
N PRO A 89 8.83 12.95 -3.66
CA PRO A 89 10.24 12.58 -3.51
C PRO A 89 10.50 11.58 -2.37
N ALA A 90 11.51 10.71 -2.55
CA ALA A 90 11.90 9.71 -1.53
C ALA A 90 12.32 10.38 -0.22
N ASN A 91 12.99 11.52 -0.36
CA ASN A 91 13.42 12.38 0.72
C ASN A 91 12.51 13.61 0.73
N ALA A 92 11.37 13.51 1.41
CA ALA A 92 10.61 14.70 1.76
C ALA A 92 11.25 15.32 3.01
N LEU A 93 11.70 16.57 2.88
CA LEU A 93 12.31 17.36 3.97
C LEU A 93 11.25 18.00 4.89
N ASP A 94 9.98 17.89 4.54
CA ASP A 94 8.88 18.48 5.31
C ASP A 94 8.43 17.50 6.40
N GLU A 95 8.30 17.99 7.63
CA GLU A 95 7.70 17.25 8.73
C GLU A 95 6.24 16.95 8.39
N TRP A 96 5.98 15.76 7.87
CA TRP A 96 4.63 15.25 7.67
C TRP A 96 4.31 14.23 8.76
N SER A 97 3.20 14.46 9.46
CA SER A 97 2.71 13.58 10.51
C SER A 97 1.30 13.10 10.17
N VAL A 98 1.07 11.80 10.32
CA VAL A 98 -0.25 11.16 10.25
C VAL A 98 -0.40 10.23 11.44
N THR A 99 -1.64 9.92 11.82
CA THR A 99 -1.92 8.91 12.84
C THR A 99 -1.37 7.55 12.38
N GLY A 100 -0.30 7.06 13.03
CA GLY A 100 0.36 5.82 12.65
C GLY A 100 1.87 5.81 12.90
N PRO A 101 2.71 5.49 11.91
CA PRO A 101 4.16 5.45 12.08
C PRO A 101 4.70 6.84 12.39
N SER A 102 5.67 6.91 13.30
CA SER A 102 6.37 8.15 13.62
C SER A 102 7.51 8.40 12.62
N GLY A 103 7.51 9.57 11.99
CA GLY A 103 8.55 9.99 11.06
C GLY A 103 8.43 9.40 9.66
N TRP A 104 9.44 9.64 8.83
CA TRP A 104 9.43 9.24 7.43
C TRP A 104 9.87 7.79 7.24
N THR A 105 8.95 6.98 6.73
CA THR A 105 9.01 5.54 6.47
C THR A 105 8.31 5.21 5.15
N CYS A 106 8.49 4.00 4.62
CA CYS A 106 7.75 3.53 3.45
C CYS A 106 6.22 3.59 3.63
N ALA A 107 5.70 3.24 4.81
CA ALA A 107 4.28 3.35 5.10
C ALA A 107 3.77 4.80 5.07
N THR A 108 4.46 5.72 5.75
CA THR A 108 4.13 7.16 5.66
C THR A 108 4.23 7.70 4.24
N TRP A 109 5.22 7.28 3.45
CA TRP A 109 5.36 7.74 2.07
C TRP A 109 4.17 7.28 1.21
N VAL A 110 3.79 6.01 1.31
CA VAL A 110 2.61 5.48 0.60
C VAL A 110 1.34 6.17 1.09
N MET A 111 1.16 6.36 2.40
CA MET A 111 0.00 7.08 2.92
C MET A 111 -0.07 8.51 2.43
N LYS A 112 1.05 9.24 2.41
CA LYS A 112 1.08 10.60 1.87
C LYS A 112 0.66 10.61 0.41
N LEU A 113 1.21 9.71 -0.40
CA LEU A 113 0.79 9.59 -1.81
C LEU A 113 -0.71 9.33 -1.92
N VAL A 114 -1.23 8.37 -1.18
CA VAL A 114 -2.66 8.04 -1.19
C VAL A 114 -3.49 9.25 -0.72
N ILE A 115 -3.08 10.01 0.27
CA ILE A 115 -3.84 11.19 0.71
C ILE A 115 -3.78 12.31 -0.34
N ASP A 116 -2.60 12.60 -0.87
CA ASP A 116 -2.41 13.64 -1.89
C ASP A 116 -3.20 13.32 -3.17
N LEU A 117 -3.37 12.05 -3.52
CA LEU A 117 -4.20 11.61 -4.66
C LEU A 117 -5.70 11.82 -4.40
N GLU A 118 -6.15 11.71 -3.14
CA GLU A 118 -7.54 11.94 -2.74
C GLU A 118 -7.85 13.42 -2.76
N GLU A 119 -6.99 14.24 -2.16
CA GLU A 119 -7.11 15.71 -2.13
C GLU A 119 -7.12 16.32 -3.54
N GLN A 120 -6.42 15.70 -4.49
CA GLN A 120 -6.41 16.10 -5.91
C GLN A 120 -7.60 15.57 -6.71
N GLY A 121 -8.47 14.75 -6.09
CA GLY A 121 -9.68 14.21 -6.70
C GLY A 121 -9.43 13.08 -7.71
N TYR A 122 -8.26 12.42 -7.67
CA TYR A 122 -7.99 11.27 -8.53
C TYR A 122 -8.69 9.99 -8.06
N PHE A 123 -8.97 9.90 -6.77
CA PHE A 123 -9.85 8.91 -6.18
C PHE A 123 -10.53 9.50 -4.94
N ASN A 124 -11.51 8.81 -4.37
CA ASN A 124 -12.10 9.17 -3.09
C ASN A 124 -11.88 8.03 -2.11
N PHE A 125 -11.61 8.37 -0.84
CA PHE A 125 -11.65 7.36 0.19
C PHE A 125 -13.05 6.73 0.23
N PRO A 126 -13.14 5.40 0.33
CA PRO A 126 -14.41 4.77 0.52
C PRO A 126 -15.05 5.16 1.86
N ASP A 127 -16.37 4.97 1.97
CA ASP A 127 -17.11 5.22 3.21
C ASP A 127 -16.48 4.49 4.41
N GLY A 128 -16.30 5.21 5.52
CA GLY A 128 -15.70 4.69 6.73
C GLY A 128 -14.16 4.73 6.76
N ILE A 129 -13.50 5.08 5.65
CA ILE A 129 -12.05 5.33 5.60
C ILE A 129 -11.77 6.83 5.69
N SER A 130 -10.76 7.19 6.48
CA SER A 130 -10.26 8.55 6.62
C SER A 130 -8.74 8.55 6.79
N VAL A 131 -8.14 9.73 6.68
CA VAL A 131 -6.72 9.97 6.97
C VAL A 131 -6.31 9.38 8.33
N ASP A 132 -7.18 9.50 9.33
CA ASP A 132 -6.89 9.09 10.71
C ASP A 132 -6.89 7.57 10.93
N ASN A 133 -7.63 6.82 10.11
CA ASN A 133 -7.75 5.37 10.27
C ASN A 133 -7.06 4.55 9.17
N LEU A 134 -6.64 5.18 8.06
CA LEU A 134 -6.00 4.53 6.92
C LEU A 134 -4.87 3.60 7.34
N TYR A 135 -3.95 4.07 8.20
CA TYR A 135 -2.81 3.28 8.65
C TYR A 135 -3.26 1.98 9.33
N ARG A 136 -4.19 2.10 10.29
CA ARG A 136 -4.69 0.96 11.06
C ARG A 136 -5.42 -0.02 10.15
N THR A 137 -6.27 0.46 9.26
CA THR A 137 -7.03 -0.38 8.34
C THR A 137 -6.11 -1.18 7.41
N VAL A 138 -5.06 -0.57 6.89
CA VAL A 138 -4.10 -1.28 6.02
C VAL A 138 -3.32 -2.32 6.82
N LEU A 139 -2.93 -2.02 8.08
CA LEU A 139 -2.28 -3.01 8.95
C LEU A 139 -3.18 -4.20 9.26
N GLU A 140 -4.44 -3.96 9.62
CA GLU A 140 -5.41 -5.02 9.91
C GLU A 140 -5.61 -5.94 8.70
N LYS A 141 -5.69 -5.37 7.49
CA LYS A 141 -5.71 -6.15 6.24
C LYS A 141 -4.39 -6.87 6.00
N GLY A 142 -3.25 -6.26 6.32
CA GLY A 142 -1.94 -6.89 6.24
C GLY A 142 -1.84 -8.17 7.06
N GLU A 143 -2.36 -8.15 8.29
CA GLU A 143 -2.43 -9.33 9.15
C GLU A 143 -3.27 -10.45 8.51
N ILE A 144 -4.46 -10.12 7.98
CA ILE A 144 -5.31 -11.09 7.26
C ILE A 144 -4.59 -11.65 6.03
N LEU A 145 -3.97 -10.78 5.22
CA LEU A 145 -3.23 -11.16 4.02
C LEU A 145 -2.04 -12.08 4.34
N ARG A 146 -1.31 -11.79 5.42
CA ARG A 146 -0.22 -12.67 5.90
C ARG A 146 -0.75 -14.07 6.21
N ASP A 147 -1.90 -14.17 6.86
CA ASP A 147 -2.48 -15.46 7.25
C ASP A 147 -3.08 -16.21 6.05
N LEU A 148 -3.48 -15.50 4.98
CA LEU A 148 -3.92 -16.07 3.71
C LEU A 148 -2.77 -16.51 2.78
N LYS A 149 -1.52 -16.23 3.14
CA LYS A 149 -0.37 -16.56 2.32
C LYS A 149 -0.28 -18.07 2.07
N GLY A 150 -0.20 -18.46 0.80
CA GLY A 150 -0.19 -19.86 0.38
C GLY A 150 -1.58 -20.46 0.12
N VAL A 151 -2.66 -19.74 0.43
CA VAL A 151 -4.03 -20.12 0.04
C VAL A 151 -4.31 -19.68 -1.40
N THR A 152 -3.92 -18.46 -1.75
CA THR A 152 -3.99 -17.93 -3.12
C THR A 152 -2.60 -17.44 -3.55
N LEU A 153 -2.37 -17.40 -4.86
CA LEU A 153 -1.09 -16.97 -5.43
C LEU A 153 -0.83 -15.48 -5.14
N ILE A 154 -1.86 -14.65 -5.31
CA ILE A 154 -1.84 -13.21 -5.03
C ILE A 154 -3.12 -12.88 -4.24
N PRO A 155 -3.09 -12.88 -2.90
CA PRO A 155 -4.24 -12.50 -2.09
C PRO A 155 -4.44 -10.98 -2.19
N VAL A 156 -5.70 -10.58 -2.42
CA VAL A 156 -6.11 -9.19 -2.57
C VAL A 156 -7.29 -8.94 -1.65
N LEU A 157 -7.25 -7.85 -0.88
CA LEU A 157 -8.38 -7.35 -0.11
C LEU A 157 -8.69 -5.92 -0.53
N PRO A 158 -9.96 -5.56 -0.79
CA PRO A 158 -10.33 -4.16 -1.01
C PRO A 158 -10.08 -3.35 0.26
N LEU A 159 -9.86 -2.04 0.14
CA LEU A 159 -9.70 -1.14 1.29
C LEU A 159 -10.95 -1.09 2.19
N VAL A 160 -12.14 -1.38 1.66
CA VAL A 160 -13.40 -1.47 2.44
C VAL A 160 -13.64 -2.88 2.96
N GLU A 161 -14.44 -3.01 4.02
CA GLU A 161 -15.01 -4.30 4.43
C GLU A 161 -16.15 -4.76 3.52
N TYR A 162 -16.28 -6.08 3.37
CA TYR A 162 -17.36 -6.73 2.63
C TYR A 162 -18.77 -6.55 3.24
N GLU A 163 -18.88 -6.01 4.46
CA GLU A 163 -20.18 -5.80 5.13
C GLU A 163 -21.06 -4.79 4.40
N SER A 164 -20.49 -3.70 3.85
CA SER A 164 -21.28 -2.70 3.11
C SER A 164 -21.86 -3.25 1.80
N VAL A 165 -21.17 -4.20 1.16
CA VAL A 165 -21.63 -4.85 -0.08
C VAL A 165 -22.78 -5.83 0.20
N LEU A 166 -22.71 -6.55 1.32
CA LEU A 166 -23.79 -7.45 1.75
C LEU A 166 -25.01 -6.69 2.25
N GLU A 167 -24.84 -5.59 3.01
CA GLU A 167 -25.95 -4.75 3.44
C GLU A 167 -26.62 -4.02 2.27
N GLN A 168 -25.86 -3.51 1.30
CA GLN A 168 -26.41 -2.91 0.08
C GLN A 168 -27.13 -3.94 -0.80
N ALA A 169 -26.65 -5.18 -0.88
CA ALA A 169 -27.32 -6.27 -1.60
C ALA A 169 -28.57 -6.81 -0.89
N LEU A 170 -28.61 -6.73 0.46
CA LEU A 170 -29.77 -7.13 1.27
C LEU A 170 -30.88 -6.07 1.27
N HIS A 171 -30.53 -4.78 1.16
CA HIS A 171 -31.50 -3.67 1.08
C HIS A 171 -32.00 -3.37 -0.35
N ALA A 172 -31.41 -3.98 -1.37
CA ALA A 172 -31.86 -3.88 -2.77
C ALA A 172 -32.89 -4.96 -3.18
N LYS A 173 -33.49 -5.67 -2.20
CA LYS A 173 -34.58 -6.64 -2.40
C LYS A 173 -35.93 -6.11 -1.93
#